data_AF-A0A641ACC8-F1
#
_entry.id   AF-A0A641ACC8-F1
#
_cell.length_a   1.000
_cell.length_b   1.000
_cell.length_c   1.000
_cell.angle_alpha   90.00
_cell.angle_beta   90.00
_cell.angle_gamma   90.00
#
_symmetry.space_group_name_H-M   'P 1'
#
loop_
_entity.id
_entity.type
_entity.pdbx_description
1 polymer ?
#
loop_
_entity_poly.entity_id
_entity_poly.type
_entity_poly.pdbx_seq_one_letter_code
_entity_poly.pdbx_strand_id
1 'polypeptide(L)'
;MSKLSLFLRVTVSALFFVALLNTYIGYTSTKNEIMLVEIRGAIQPSTADYLRRVITTAELNEAVAILIELDTPGGMLESTREIVTLFLESEIPIITYVAPYGARAGSAGTFIVAASHIAAMAPTTNIGAASPVSADGSDLNTTLKSKATQDAAALMRSISEARNRNGTALEATIFEAKAYSSEEALEKNIIDKIAHDREELLNLINGMVVTTPTGPITIDTESSNLQEAKRNWKEKFLDAVGDPNITFILLTIGSIGLTIEFVSPGILVGGFVGLLATALAFVGMGQLPVNWLAMVLIVAAVVFFVLETQGAGLGFFAIGGTICFALGGFLLYGGWGNNPIERDLFSLSMWLLGLVVIILSGLLLFLVLALRDTMSRGSPSNYATIIGSEGIVRVALDPTGTVLVGSELWTATSEHPSDIQEGKVVVINSYDGVQLLVSEKTEKT
;
A
#
# COMPACT_ATOMS: atom_id res chain seq x y z
N MET A 1 0.90 -29.02 35.27
CA MET A 1 0.81 -27.96 34.23
C MET A 1 1.70 -26.81 34.65
N SER A 2 2.55 -26.29 33.76
CA SER A 2 3.46 -25.19 34.12
C SER A 2 2.67 -23.90 34.37
N LYS A 3 3.11 -23.08 35.33
CA LYS A 3 2.49 -21.77 35.61
C LYS A 3 2.41 -20.90 34.34
N LEU A 4 3.32 -21.11 33.40
CA LEU A 4 3.36 -20.46 32.09
C LEU A 4 2.18 -20.86 31.18
N SER A 5 1.79 -22.13 31.15
CA SER A 5 0.67 -22.57 30.29
C SER A 5 -0.70 -22.17 30.84
N LEU A 6 -0.82 -22.02 32.16
CA LEU A 6 -2.00 -21.47 32.81
C LEU A 6 -2.12 -19.96 32.55
N PHE A 7 -1.03 -19.21 32.69
CA PHE A 7 -0.99 -17.78 32.39
C PHE A 7 -1.36 -17.51 30.93
N LEU A 8 -0.77 -18.24 29.97
CA LEU A 8 -1.05 -18.06 28.55
C LEU A 8 -2.53 -18.32 28.22
N ARG A 9 -3.16 -19.35 28.80
CA ARG A 9 -4.58 -19.65 28.57
C ARG A 9 -5.50 -18.59 29.16
N VAL A 10 -5.20 -18.09 30.36
CA VAL A 10 -5.98 -17.02 30.99
C VAL A 10 -5.86 -15.72 30.20
N THR A 11 -4.66 -15.37 29.71
CA THR A 11 -4.44 -14.17 28.90
C THR A 11 -5.14 -14.27 27.55
N VAL A 12 -5.08 -15.43 26.87
CA VAL A 12 -5.79 -15.65 25.60
C VAL A 12 -7.30 -15.63 25.79
N SER A 13 -7.83 -16.26 26.84
CA SER A 13 -9.27 -16.21 27.14
C SER A 13 -9.73 -14.80 27.54
N ALA A 14 -8.92 -14.03 28.29
CA ALA A 14 -9.22 -12.65 28.63
C ALA A 14 -9.21 -11.74 27.39
N LEU A 15 -8.25 -11.91 26.48
CA LEU A 15 -8.22 -11.20 25.21
C LEU A 15 -9.40 -11.57 24.31
N PHE A 16 -9.80 -12.84 24.30
CA PHE A 16 -10.99 -13.30 23.56
C PHE A 16 -12.28 -12.73 24.16
N PHE A 17 -12.37 -12.64 25.48
CA PHE A 17 -13.51 -12.08 26.19
C PHE A 17 -13.62 -10.56 26.03
N VAL A 18 -12.49 -9.84 26.04
CA VAL A 18 -12.44 -8.39 25.73
C VAL A 18 -12.78 -8.12 24.26
N ALA A 19 -12.34 -8.98 23.34
CA ALA A 19 -12.74 -8.90 21.93
C ALA A 19 -14.25 -9.15 21.74
N LEU A 20 -14.83 -10.10 22.48
CA LEU A 20 -16.27 -10.37 22.49
C LEU A 20 -17.08 -9.21 23.10
N LEU A 21 -16.60 -8.59 24.17
CA LEU A 21 -17.27 -7.44 24.81
C LEU A 21 -17.25 -6.17 23.94
N ASN A 22 -16.19 -5.94 23.17
CA ASN A 22 -16.14 -4.82 22.21
C ASN A 22 -17.08 -5.01 21.01
N THR A 23 -17.65 -6.20 20.82
CA THR A 23 -18.63 -6.47 19.75
C THR A 23 -20.07 -6.16 20.21
N TYR A 24 -20.27 -5.84 21.50
CA TYR A 24 -21.59 -5.59 22.12
C TYR A 24 -21.81 -4.13 22.54
N ILE A 25 -21.15 -3.17 21.89
CA ILE A 25 -21.70 -1.80 21.87
C ILE A 25 -22.89 -1.86 20.91
N GLY A 26 -24.07 -2.10 21.48
CA GLY A 26 -25.33 -2.06 20.73
C GLY A 26 -25.43 -0.73 20.01
N TYR A 27 -25.43 -0.78 18.68
CA TYR A 27 -26.02 0.29 17.90
C TYR A 27 -27.47 0.36 18.33
N THR A 28 -27.82 1.39 19.10
CA THR A 28 -29.21 1.80 19.25
C THR A 28 -29.74 2.06 17.85
N SER A 29 -30.52 1.12 17.32
CA SER A 29 -31.31 1.31 16.11
C SER A 29 -32.31 2.40 16.43
N THR A 30 -32.02 3.61 15.97
CA THR A 30 -33.01 4.68 15.90
C THR A 30 -33.58 4.64 14.49
N LYS A 31 -34.87 4.30 14.38
CA LYS A 31 -35.65 4.17 13.13
C LYS A 31 -35.82 5.49 12.35
N ASN A 32 -34.87 6.42 12.44
CA ASN A 32 -34.96 7.78 11.91
C ASN A 32 -33.55 8.36 11.69
N GLU A 33 -32.72 7.64 10.92
CA GLU A 33 -31.37 8.09 10.58
C GLU A 33 -31.24 8.25 9.07
N ILE A 34 -30.50 9.29 8.66
CA ILE A 34 -29.95 9.42 7.32
C ILE A 34 -28.48 9.04 7.41
N MET A 35 -28.09 7.98 6.71
CA MET A 35 -26.70 7.55 6.67
C MET A 35 -25.90 8.46 5.76
N LEU A 36 -24.95 9.19 6.34
CA LEU A 36 -24.04 10.05 5.61
C LEU A 36 -22.80 9.25 5.20
N VAL A 37 -22.52 9.26 3.89
CA VAL A 37 -21.39 8.57 3.28
C VAL A 37 -20.56 9.61 2.52
N GLU A 38 -19.26 9.65 2.78
CA GLU A 38 -18.34 10.45 1.98
C GLU A 38 -17.51 9.56 1.05
N ILE A 39 -17.49 9.91 -0.24
CA ILE A 39 -16.66 9.26 -1.27
C ILE A 39 -15.81 10.34 -1.93
N ARG A 40 -14.51 10.26 -1.67
CA ARG A 40 -13.48 11.12 -2.27
C ARG A 40 -12.48 10.25 -3.03
N GLY A 41 -12.08 10.70 -4.22
CA GLY A 41 -11.08 10.04 -5.05
C GLY A 41 -11.65 8.95 -5.97
N ALA A 42 -10.77 8.06 -6.43
CA ALA A 42 -11.12 7.07 -7.45
C ALA A 42 -12.12 6.01 -6.94
N ILE A 43 -13.01 5.55 -7.82
CA ILE A 43 -13.93 4.44 -7.56
C ILE A 43 -13.16 3.12 -7.72
N GLN A 44 -13.00 2.40 -6.62
CA GLN A 44 -12.25 1.15 -6.51
C GLN A 44 -13.13 0.04 -5.91
N PRO A 45 -12.67 -1.23 -5.91
CA PRO A 45 -13.41 -2.32 -5.28
C PRO A 45 -13.71 -2.07 -3.79
N SER A 46 -12.83 -1.39 -3.07
CA SER A 46 -13.06 -1.00 -1.68
C SER A 46 -14.24 -0.02 -1.52
N THR A 47 -14.45 0.87 -2.50
CA THR A 47 -15.61 1.78 -2.53
C THR A 47 -16.91 0.99 -2.70
N ALA A 48 -16.92 -0.03 -3.56
CA ALA A 48 -18.08 -0.90 -3.77
C ALA A 48 -18.39 -1.74 -2.52
N ASP A 49 -17.38 -2.38 -1.92
CA ASP A 49 -17.50 -3.12 -0.65
C ASP A 49 -18.05 -2.23 0.47
N TYR A 50 -17.54 -1.00 0.57
CA TYR A 50 -17.99 -0.02 1.56
C TYR A 50 -19.46 0.37 1.35
N LEU A 51 -19.85 0.73 0.12
CA LEU A 51 -21.24 1.09 -0.19
C LEU A 51 -22.18 -0.09 0.02
N ARG A 52 -21.79 -1.31 -0.37
CA ARG A 52 -22.56 -2.54 -0.12
C ARG A 52 -22.86 -2.69 1.37
N ARG A 53 -21.83 -2.58 2.23
CA ARG A 53 -22.02 -2.66 3.68
C ARG A 53 -22.96 -1.56 4.19
N VAL A 54 -22.77 -0.32 3.74
CA VAL A 54 -23.61 0.79 4.21
C VAL A 54 -25.07 0.62 3.79
N ILE A 55 -25.32 0.25 2.54
CA ILE A 55 -26.68 -0.02 2.04
C ILE A 55 -27.34 -1.15 2.84
N THR A 56 -26.65 -2.27 3.02
CA THR A 56 -27.19 -3.37 3.86
C THR A 56 -27.43 -2.94 5.31
N THR A 57 -26.57 -2.09 5.87
CA THR A 57 -26.77 -1.57 7.23
C THR A 57 -27.98 -0.63 7.28
N ALA A 58 -28.17 0.20 6.25
CA ALA A 58 -29.31 1.12 6.11
C ALA A 58 -30.63 0.36 5.99
N GLU A 59 -30.65 -0.71 5.20
CA GLU A 59 -31.79 -1.60 5.05
C GLU A 59 -32.15 -2.27 6.38
N LEU A 60 -31.15 -2.86 7.07
CA LEU A 60 -31.36 -3.51 8.37
C LEU A 60 -31.85 -2.55 9.46
N ASN A 61 -31.41 -1.29 9.41
CA ASN A 61 -31.79 -0.28 10.39
C ASN A 61 -33.06 0.48 10.01
N GLU A 62 -33.68 0.17 8.87
CA GLU A 62 -34.82 0.94 8.31
C GLU A 62 -34.50 2.44 8.24
N ALA A 63 -33.31 2.79 7.76
CA ALA A 63 -32.87 4.17 7.62
C ALA A 63 -33.80 4.95 6.67
N VAL A 64 -33.96 6.25 6.90
CA VAL A 64 -34.83 7.09 6.05
C VAL A 64 -34.23 7.25 4.66
N ALA A 65 -32.90 7.41 4.60
CA ALA A 65 -32.16 7.55 3.36
C ALA A 65 -30.66 7.34 3.58
N ILE A 66 -29.94 7.22 2.47
CA ILE A 66 -28.47 7.31 2.41
C ILE A 66 -28.13 8.58 1.64
N LEU A 67 -27.36 9.48 2.25
CA LEU A 67 -26.79 10.66 1.61
C LEU A 67 -25.32 10.41 1.30
N ILE A 68 -24.98 10.39 0.02
CA ILE A 68 -23.62 10.18 -0.49
C ILE A 68 -23.06 11.51 -0.97
N GLU A 69 -22.09 12.07 -0.26
CA GLU A 69 -21.30 13.18 -0.75
C GLU A 69 -20.16 12.68 -1.62
N LEU A 70 -20.17 13.08 -2.89
CA LEU A 70 -19.31 12.54 -3.94
C LEU A 70 -18.35 13.61 -4.48
N ASP A 71 -17.07 13.28 -4.49
CA ASP A 71 -16.06 13.94 -5.31
C ASP A 71 -15.14 12.87 -5.91
N THR A 72 -15.39 12.53 -7.17
CA THR A 72 -14.64 11.48 -7.86
C THR A 72 -14.23 11.91 -9.27
N PRO A 73 -12.96 11.71 -9.64
CA PRO A 73 -12.51 11.86 -11.01
C PRO A 73 -12.88 10.66 -11.91
N GLY A 74 -13.35 9.54 -11.36
CA GLY A 74 -13.63 8.31 -12.09
C GLY A 74 -13.13 7.06 -11.36
N GLY A 75 -12.99 5.94 -12.06
CA GLY A 75 -12.47 4.72 -11.48
C GLY A 75 -12.74 3.47 -12.33
N MET A 76 -12.72 2.31 -11.69
CA MET A 76 -12.88 1.02 -12.38
C MET A 76 -14.33 0.81 -12.84
N LEU A 77 -14.51 0.41 -14.10
CA LEU A 77 -15.84 0.15 -14.67
C LEU A 77 -16.59 -0.97 -13.94
N GLU A 78 -15.88 -2.03 -13.52
CA GLU A 78 -16.50 -3.15 -12.80
C GLU A 78 -17.06 -2.71 -11.44
N SER A 79 -16.27 -1.99 -10.64
CA SER A 79 -16.75 -1.42 -9.36
C SER A 79 -17.89 -0.42 -9.57
N THR A 80 -17.87 0.33 -10.68
CA THR A 80 -18.97 1.24 -11.05
C THR A 80 -20.25 0.46 -11.33
N ARG A 81 -20.17 -0.63 -12.10
CA ARG A 81 -21.31 -1.51 -12.38
C ARG A 81 -21.90 -2.11 -11.11
N GLU A 82 -21.04 -2.60 -10.22
CA GLU A 82 -21.46 -3.14 -8.93
C GLU A 82 -22.22 -2.10 -8.11
N ILE A 83 -21.69 -0.87 -8.01
CA ILE A 83 -22.36 0.23 -7.29
C ILE A 83 -23.70 0.60 -7.94
N VAL A 84 -23.77 0.67 -9.28
CA VAL A 84 -25.03 0.92 -9.99
C VAL A 84 -26.06 -0.16 -9.67
N THR A 85 -25.66 -1.44 -9.69
CA THR A 85 -26.55 -2.55 -9.31
C THR A 85 -27.06 -2.38 -7.90
N LEU A 86 -26.17 -2.11 -6.93
CA LEU A 86 -26.57 -1.84 -5.54
C LEU A 86 -27.58 -0.69 -5.44
N PHE A 87 -27.42 0.37 -6.24
CA PHE A 87 -28.33 1.53 -6.20
C PHE A 87 -29.70 1.22 -6.80
N LEU A 88 -29.75 0.40 -7.85
CA LEU A 88 -30.99 -0.01 -8.50
C LEU A 88 -31.77 -1.03 -7.66
N GLU A 89 -31.07 -1.87 -6.88
CA GLU A 89 -31.65 -2.87 -5.99
C GLU A 89 -32.01 -2.35 -4.60
N SER A 90 -31.46 -1.20 -4.18
CA SER A 90 -31.64 -0.64 -2.84
C SER A 90 -33.11 -0.39 -2.50
N GLU A 91 -33.54 -0.93 -1.35
CA GLU A 91 -34.87 -0.67 -0.77
C GLU A 91 -34.92 0.69 -0.04
N ILE A 92 -33.75 1.27 0.24
CA ILE A 92 -33.60 2.58 0.90
C ILE A 92 -33.34 3.69 -0.15
N PRO A 93 -33.95 4.88 0.00
CA PRO A 93 -33.62 6.04 -0.83
C PRO A 93 -32.13 6.39 -0.80
N ILE A 94 -31.52 6.57 -1.97
CA ILE A 94 -30.11 6.96 -2.12
C ILE A 94 -30.06 8.33 -2.79
N ILE A 95 -29.49 9.30 -2.09
CA ILE A 95 -29.22 10.65 -2.57
C ILE A 95 -27.73 10.76 -2.84
N THR A 96 -27.35 11.08 -4.07
CA THR A 96 -25.95 11.40 -4.40
C THR A 96 -25.82 12.91 -4.58
N TYR A 97 -24.98 13.54 -3.77
CA TYR A 97 -24.69 14.96 -3.78
C TYR A 97 -23.23 15.21 -4.20
N VAL A 98 -23.02 15.79 -5.38
CA VAL A 98 -21.68 16.17 -5.85
C VAL A 98 -21.26 17.44 -5.12
N ALA A 99 -20.35 17.30 -4.17
CA ALA A 99 -19.97 18.35 -3.22
C ALA A 99 -18.58 18.06 -2.64
N PRO A 100 -17.85 19.07 -2.13
CA PRO A 100 -18.21 20.48 -2.00
C PRO A 100 -18.05 21.26 -3.32
N TYR A 101 -18.05 22.60 -3.26
CA TYR A 101 -17.71 23.46 -4.39
C TYR A 101 -16.40 23.03 -5.05
N GLY A 102 -16.38 22.97 -6.39
CA GLY A 102 -15.24 22.50 -7.17
C GLY A 102 -15.10 20.98 -7.26
N ALA A 103 -15.92 20.21 -6.54
CA ALA A 103 -16.00 18.77 -6.70
C ALA A 103 -16.50 18.36 -8.09
N ARG A 104 -16.27 17.10 -8.42
CA ARG A 104 -16.70 16.51 -9.70
C ARG A 104 -17.29 15.12 -9.54
N ALA A 105 -18.19 14.78 -10.45
CA ALA A 105 -18.65 13.43 -10.72
C ALA A 105 -18.18 13.01 -12.12
N GLY A 106 -16.87 12.86 -12.26
CA GLY A 106 -16.24 12.46 -13.52
C GLY A 106 -16.36 10.95 -13.76
N SER A 107 -16.49 10.55 -15.02
CA SER A 107 -16.44 9.16 -15.45
C SER A 107 -17.37 8.24 -14.66
N ALA A 108 -16.85 7.30 -13.87
CA ALA A 108 -17.62 6.46 -12.95
C ALA A 108 -18.63 7.24 -12.10
N GLY A 109 -18.28 8.44 -11.63
CA GLY A 109 -19.16 9.31 -10.86
C GLY A 109 -20.45 9.68 -11.60
N THR A 110 -20.39 9.80 -12.93
CA THR A 110 -21.58 10.10 -13.75
C THR A 110 -22.61 8.97 -13.65
N PHE A 111 -22.16 7.71 -13.69
CA PHE A 111 -23.04 6.55 -13.54
C PHE A 111 -23.64 6.47 -12.12
N ILE A 112 -22.82 6.73 -11.10
CA ILE A 112 -23.26 6.70 -9.69
C ILE A 112 -24.32 7.77 -9.43
N VAL A 113 -24.10 9.00 -9.90
CA VAL A 113 -25.10 10.08 -9.80
C VAL A 113 -26.35 9.71 -10.60
N ALA A 114 -26.20 9.26 -11.85
CA ALA A 114 -27.34 8.91 -12.69
C ALA A 114 -28.15 7.70 -12.17
N ALA A 115 -27.57 6.82 -11.36
CA ALA A 115 -28.26 5.67 -10.77
C ALA A 115 -28.98 5.99 -9.45
N SER A 116 -28.65 7.11 -8.81
CA SER A 116 -29.23 7.50 -7.52
C SER A 116 -30.74 7.75 -7.60
N HIS A 117 -31.44 7.67 -6.46
CA HIS A 117 -32.85 8.05 -6.40
C HIS A 117 -33.00 9.56 -6.54
N ILE A 118 -32.11 10.33 -5.91
CA ILE A 118 -32.02 11.79 -6.07
C ILE A 118 -30.57 12.16 -6.37
N ALA A 119 -30.37 12.87 -7.48
CA ALA A 119 -29.10 13.42 -7.89
C ALA A 119 -29.08 14.91 -7.58
N ALA A 120 -28.08 15.36 -6.82
CA ALA A 120 -27.89 16.75 -6.48
C ALA A 120 -26.44 17.19 -6.72
N MET A 121 -26.24 18.48 -6.96
CA MET A 121 -24.91 19.06 -7.18
C MET A 121 -24.77 20.37 -6.41
N ALA A 122 -23.58 20.62 -5.86
CA ALA A 122 -23.22 21.94 -5.35
C ALA A 122 -22.96 22.90 -6.52
N PRO A 123 -23.15 24.22 -6.37
CA PRO A 123 -22.74 25.18 -7.38
C PRO A 123 -21.25 25.03 -7.71
N THR A 124 -20.87 25.34 -8.95
CA THR A 124 -19.46 25.24 -9.41
C THR A 124 -18.91 23.80 -9.30
N THR A 125 -19.75 22.80 -9.51
CA THR A 125 -19.32 21.40 -9.70
C THR A 125 -19.59 20.95 -11.13
N ASN A 126 -19.05 19.80 -11.52
CA ASN A 126 -19.26 19.24 -12.86
C ASN A 126 -19.53 17.74 -12.84
N ILE A 127 -20.21 17.26 -13.88
CA ILE A 127 -20.56 15.86 -14.12
C ILE A 127 -20.35 15.49 -15.60
N GLY A 128 -19.96 14.27 -15.90
CA GLY A 128 -19.78 13.76 -17.26
C GLY A 128 -18.38 13.21 -17.51
N ALA A 129 -17.86 13.40 -18.73
CA ALA A 129 -16.59 12.84 -19.19
C ALA A 129 -16.47 11.33 -18.90
N ALA A 130 -17.47 10.57 -19.35
CA ALA A 130 -17.67 9.15 -19.05
C ALA A 130 -17.30 8.20 -20.18
N SER A 131 -16.53 8.68 -21.15
CA SER A 131 -15.93 7.83 -22.19
C SER A 131 -14.97 6.81 -21.59
N PRO A 132 -15.11 5.51 -21.90
CA PRO A 132 -14.17 4.49 -21.44
C PRO A 132 -12.76 4.71 -22.00
N VAL A 133 -11.76 4.60 -21.14
CA VAL A 133 -10.33 4.63 -21.45
C VAL A 133 -9.67 3.37 -20.93
N SER A 134 -8.44 3.07 -21.36
CA SER A 134 -7.68 1.96 -20.77
C SER A 134 -7.26 2.28 -19.34
N ALA A 135 -6.77 1.26 -18.62
CA ALA A 135 -6.39 1.38 -17.22
C ALA A 135 -5.24 2.40 -16.99
N ASP A 136 -4.38 2.59 -18.00
CA ASP A 136 -3.31 3.60 -18.01
C ASP A 136 -3.77 4.96 -18.58
N GLY A 137 -5.07 5.15 -18.82
CA GLY A 137 -5.65 6.37 -19.37
C GLY A 137 -5.45 6.56 -20.87
N SER A 138 -4.75 5.64 -21.55
CA SER A 138 -4.53 5.71 -22.99
C SER A 138 -5.78 5.35 -23.83
N ASP A 139 -5.71 5.65 -25.12
CA ASP A 139 -6.75 5.26 -26.05
C ASP A 139 -6.77 3.73 -26.25
N LEU A 140 -7.94 3.13 -26.03
CA LEU A 140 -8.17 1.72 -26.33
C LEU A 140 -8.01 1.44 -27.83
N ASN A 141 -7.52 0.24 -28.19
CA ASN A 141 -7.59 -0.26 -29.57
C ASN A 141 -9.02 -0.10 -30.11
N THR A 142 -9.18 0.35 -31.36
CA THR A 142 -10.46 0.72 -31.99
C THR A 142 -11.60 -0.27 -31.76
N THR A 143 -11.33 -1.58 -31.80
CA THR A 143 -12.36 -2.61 -31.56
C THR A 143 -12.77 -2.69 -30.09
N LEU A 144 -11.81 -2.62 -29.16
CA LEU A 144 -12.08 -2.63 -27.72
C LEU A 144 -12.76 -1.34 -27.27
N LYS A 145 -12.32 -0.19 -27.80
CA LYS A 145 -12.96 1.12 -27.57
C LYS A 145 -14.43 1.06 -27.95
N SER A 146 -14.73 0.63 -29.18
CA SER A 146 -16.11 0.53 -29.68
C SER A 146 -16.97 -0.38 -28.79
N LYS A 147 -16.47 -1.57 -28.42
CA LYS A 147 -17.19 -2.48 -27.52
C LYS A 147 -17.46 -1.86 -26.15
N ALA A 148 -16.44 -1.29 -25.51
CA ALA A 148 -16.56 -0.66 -24.21
C ALA A 148 -17.50 0.55 -24.24
N THR A 149 -17.39 1.41 -25.26
CA THR A 149 -18.27 2.57 -25.45
C THR A 149 -19.72 2.15 -25.65
N GLN A 150 -20.00 1.16 -26.49
CA GLN A 150 -21.37 0.67 -26.72
C GLN A 150 -21.98 0.04 -25.46
N ASP A 151 -21.19 -0.75 -24.73
CA ASP A 151 -21.60 -1.36 -23.47
C ASP A 151 -21.90 -0.31 -22.39
N ALA A 152 -21.00 0.67 -22.21
CA ALA A 152 -21.18 1.78 -21.28
C ALA A 152 -22.42 2.63 -21.64
N ALA A 153 -22.62 2.92 -22.93
CA ALA A 153 -23.78 3.68 -23.40
C ALA A 153 -25.10 2.92 -23.16
N ALA A 154 -25.12 1.61 -23.39
CA ALA A 154 -26.28 0.77 -23.11
C ALA A 154 -26.62 0.73 -21.61
N LEU A 155 -25.61 0.63 -20.75
CA LEU A 155 -25.78 0.73 -19.30
C LEU A 155 -26.37 2.10 -18.92
N MET A 156 -25.78 3.19 -19.41
CA MET A 156 -26.24 4.55 -19.09
C MET A 156 -27.67 4.81 -19.56
N ARG A 157 -28.04 4.32 -20.74
CA ARG A 157 -29.43 4.40 -21.24
C ARG A 157 -30.40 3.67 -20.31
N SER A 158 -30.05 2.45 -19.90
CA SER A 158 -30.88 1.64 -19.00
C SER A 158 -31.06 2.32 -17.63
N ILE A 159 -29.99 2.92 -17.09
CA ILE A 159 -30.05 3.72 -15.85
C ILE A 159 -30.97 4.93 -16.03
N SER A 160 -30.80 5.64 -17.15
CA SER A 160 -31.57 6.85 -17.44
C SER A 160 -33.06 6.58 -17.55
N GLU A 161 -33.45 5.47 -18.19
CA GLU A 161 -34.83 5.00 -18.27
C GLU A 161 -35.38 4.64 -16.89
N ALA A 162 -34.63 3.87 -16.10
CA ALA A 162 -35.02 3.46 -14.75
C ALA A 162 -35.21 4.64 -13.78
N ARG A 163 -34.47 5.74 -13.98
CA ARG A 163 -34.50 6.92 -13.13
C ARG A 163 -35.15 8.15 -13.77
N ASN A 164 -35.76 8.01 -14.95
CA ASN A 164 -36.40 9.10 -15.69
C ASN A 164 -35.47 10.33 -15.91
N ARG A 165 -34.21 10.07 -16.24
CA ARG A 165 -33.19 11.08 -16.55
C ARG A 165 -32.99 11.21 -18.05
N ASN A 166 -32.39 12.31 -18.49
CA ASN A 166 -32.13 12.57 -19.90
C ASN A 166 -31.04 11.65 -20.47
N GLY A 167 -31.47 10.49 -21.00
CA GLY A 167 -30.60 9.49 -21.59
C GLY A 167 -29.74 10.03 -22.72
N THR A 168 -30.26 10.90 -23.59
CA THR A 168 -29.50 11.49 -24.69
C THR A 168 -28.34 12.34 -24.17
N ALA A 169 -28.59 13.20 -23.18
CA ALA A 169 -27.55 14.04 -22.60
C ALA A 169 -26.49 13.23 -21.86
N LEU A 170 -26.91 12.17 -21.16
CA LEU A 170 -26.04 11.24 -20.45
C LEU A 170 -25.22 10.35 -21.41
N GLU A 171 -25.79 9.85 -22.50
CA GLU A 171 -25.05 9.10 -23.53
C GLU A 171 -24.00 9.98 -24.24
N ALA A 172 -24.26 11.29 -24.40
CA ALA A 172 -23.27 12.22 -24.93
C ALA A 172 -22.02 12.33 -24.04
N THR A 173 -22.14 12.08 -22.72
CA THR A 173 -20.97 12.00 -21.83
C THR A 173 -20.04 10.83 -22.17
N ILE A 174 -20.56 9.80 -22.86
CA ILE A 174 -19.84 8.58 -23.21
C ILE A 174 -19.32 8.67 -24.64
N PHE A 175 -20.15 9.07 -25.61
CA PHE A 175 -19.76 9.14 -27.02
C PHE A 175 -18.89 10.36 -27.34
N GLU A 176 -19.16 11.50 -26.71
CA GLU A 176 -18.51 12.78 -27.01
C GLU A 176 -17.61 13.26 -25.86
N ALA A 177 -17.45 12.45 -24.81
CA ALA A 177 -16.77 12.83 -23.57
C ALA A 177 -17.30 14.14 -22.94
N LYS A 178 -18.58 14.46 -23.19
CA LYS A 178 -19.18 15.72 -22.75
C LYS A 178 -19.23 15.82 -21.23
N ALA A 179 -18.99 17.01 -20.70
CA ALA A 179 -19.19 17.36 -19.31
C ALA A 179 -20.16 18.54 -19.20
N TYR A 180 -20.87 18.62 -18.08
CA TYR A 180 -21.89 19.63 -17.80
C TYR A 180 -21.58 20.30 -16.45
N SER A 181 -21.82 21.61 -16.35
CA SER A 181 -21.86 22.28 -15.05
C SER A 181 -23.09 21.85 -14.24
N SER A 182 -23.14 22.18 -12.95
CA SER A 182 -24.32 22.02 -12.09
C SER A 182 -25.60 22.57 -12.73
N GLU A 183 -25.53 23.76 -13.33
CA GLU A 183 -26.65 24.46 -13.94
C GLU A 183 -27.11 23.77 -15.24
N GLU A 184 -26.17 23.41 -16.12
CA GLU A 184 -26.48 22.68 -17.35
C GLU A 184 -27.06 21.30 -17.06
N ALA A 185 -26.54 20.62 -16.04
CA ALA A 185 -27.02 19.31 -15.62
C ALA A 185 -28.45 19.37 -15.09
N LEU A 186 -28.81 20.42 -14.34
CA LEU A 186 -30.18 20.64 -13.87
C LEU A 186 -31.11 20.95 -15.04
N GLU A 187 -30.73 21.89 -15.92
CA GLU A 187 -31.53 22.27 -17.10
C GLU A 187 -31.81 21.07 -18.02
N LYS A 188 -30.82 20.17 -18.16
CA LYS A 188 -30.94 18.98 -18.99
C LYS A 188 -31.63 17.80 -18.33
N ASN A 189 -32.09 17.91 -17.07
CA ASN A 189 -32.66 16.78 -16.32
C ASN A 189 -31.66 15.60 -16.20
N ILE A 190 -30.39 15.92 -15.96
CA ILE A 190 -29.36 14.96 -15.54
C ILE A 190 -29.39 14.81 -14.02
N ILE A 191 -29.63 15.92 -13.31
CA ILE A 191 -29.77 15.97 -11.86
C ILE A 191 -31.12 16.59 -11.48
N ASP A 192 -31.51 16.40 -10.21
CA ASP A 192 -32.79 16.82 -9.66
C ASP A 192 -32.71 18.18 -8.94
N LYS A 193 -31.58 18.47 -8.27
CA LYS A 193 -31.41 19.66 -7.41
C LYS A 193 -30.01 20.26 -7.48
N ILE A 194 -29.94 21.57 -7.22
CA ILE A 194 -28.71 22.26 -6.83
C ILE A 194 -28.91 22.77 -5.40
N ALA A 195 -27.90 22.59 -4.54
CA ALA A 195 -27.90 23.05 -3.15
C ALA A 195 -26.49 23.55 -2.79
N HIS A 196 -26.35 24.60 -1.99
CA HIS A 196 -25.05 25.17 -1.60
C HIS A 196 -24.36 24.34 -0.52
N ASP A 197 -25.16 23.72 0.35
CA ASP A 197 -24.67 22.89 1.43
C ASP A 197 -25.65 21.74 1.73
N ARG A 198 -25.24 20.92 2.68
CA ARG A 198 -26.00 19.75 3.13
C ARG A 198 -27.35 20.14 3.72
N GLU A 199 -27.42 21.24 4.47
CA GLU A 199 -28.64 21.67 5.15
C GLU A 199 -29.69 22.13 4.14
N GLU A 200 -29.28 22.94 3.17
CA GLU A 200 -30.14 23.34 2.05
C GLU A 200 -30.62 22.12 1.26
N LEU A 201 -29.73 21.16 0.97
CA LEU A 201 -30.13 19.95 0.26
C LEU A 201 -31.20 19.17 1.02
N LEU A 202 -31.00 18.93 2.32
CA LEU A 202 -31.96 18.19 3.15
C LEU A 202 -33.33 18.90 3.15
N ASN A 203 -33.34 20.23 3.28
CA ASN A 203 -34.56 21.02 3.20
C ASN A 203 -35.26 20.92 1.83
N LEU A 204 -34.49 20.88 0.72
CA LEU A 204 -35.03 20.76 -0.64
C LEU A 204 -35.59 19.37 -0.96
N ILE A 205 -35.09 18.32 -0.29
CA ILE A 205 -35.53 16.94 -0.51
C ILE A 205 -36.59 16.46 0.47
N ASN A 206 -36.83 17.20 1.56
CA ASN A 206 -37.86 16.87 2.53
C ASN A 206 -39.24 16.72 1.87
N GLY A 207 -39.94 15.63 2.16
CA GLY A 207 -41.26 15.31 1.62
C GLY A 207 -41.26 14.84 0.17
N MET A 208 -40.11 14.69 -0.50
CA MET A 208 -40.07 14.11 -1.84
C MET A 208 -40.36 12.61 -1.81
N VAL A 209 -41.09 12.13 -2.82
CA VAL A 209 -41.42 10.71 -2.99
C VAL A 209 -40.49 10.12 -4.04
N VAL A 210 -39.77 9.06 -3.68
CA VAL A 210 -38.91 8.30 -4.60
C VAL A 210 -39.43 6.88 -4.77
N THR A 211 -39.23 6.31 -5.95
CA THR A 211 -39.62 4.92 -6.24
C THR A 211 -38.46 3.98 -5.93
N THR A 212 -38.70 3.05 -5.01
CA THR A 212 -37.80 1.92 -4.69
C THR A 212 -38.41 0.61 -5.18
N PRO A 213 -37.67 -0.51 -5.22
CA PRO A 213 -38.22 -1.82 -5.55
C PRO A 213 -39.37 -2.25 -4.63
N THR A 214 -39.37 -1.79 -3.37
CA THR A 214 -40.43 -2.03 -2.38
C THR A 214 -41.65 -1.12 -2.55
N GLY A 215 -41.56 -0.07 -3.37
CA GLY A 215 -42.64 0.89 -3.63
C GLY A 215 -42.22 2.35 -3.44
N PRO A 216 -43.18 3.30 -3.49
CA PRO A 216 -42.90 4.70 -3.24
C PRO A 216 -42.57 4.96 -1.76
N ILE A 217 -41.46 5.63 -1.49
CA ILE A 217 -41.02 6.04 -0.15
C ILE A 217 -40.96 7.57 -0.10
N THR A 218 -41.48 8.17 0.96
CA THR A 218 -41.38 9.62 1.22
C THR A 218 -40.18 9.88 2.13
N ILE A 219 -39.30 10.81 1.74
CA ILE A 219 -38.11 11.17 2.52
C ILE A 219 -38.49 12.18 3.60
N ASP A 220 -38.26 11.85 4.86
CA ASP A 220 -38.44 12.76 6.00
C ASP A 220 -37.09 13.16 6.59
N THR A 221 -36.63 14.36 6.26
CA THR A 221 -35.34 14.86 6.75
C THR A 221 -35.44 15.61 8.08
N GLU A 222 -36.61 16.14 8.44
CA GLU A 222 -36.78 17.00 9.62
C GLU A 222 -36.69 16.21 10.93
N SER A 223 -37.20 14.98 10.92
CA SER A 223 -37.20 14.10 12.09
C SER A 223 -35.98 13.18 12.18
N SER A 224 -35.04 13.33 11.24
CA SER A 224 -33.92 12.41 11.04
C SER A 224 -32.59 12.95 11.56
N ASN A 225 -31.82 12.08 12.21
CA ASN A 225 -30.44 12.39 12.59
C ASN A 225 -29.47 11.95 11.49
N LEU A 226 -28.46 12.77 11.20
CA LEU A 226 -27.36 12.38 10.34
C LEU A 226 -26.40 11.45 11.09
N GLN A 227 -26.27 10.21 10.62
CA GLN A 227 -25.31 9.25 11.15
C GLN A 227 -24.21 9.03 10.13
N GLU A 228 -22.99 9.45 10.46
CA GLU A 228 -21.83 9.23 9.60
C GLU A 228 -21.47 7.74 9.55
N ALA A 229 -21.55 7.15 8.36
CA ALA A 229 -21.09 5.81 8.10
C ALA A 229 -19.56 5.83 8.01
N LYS A 230 -18.87 5.40 9.08
CA LYS A 230 -17.41 5.34 9.07
C LYS A 230 -16.92 4.10 8.35
N ARG A 231 -15.81 4.24 7.62
CA ARG A 231 -15.09 3.08 7.08
C ARG A 231 -14.54 2.22 8.20
N ASN A 232 -14.70 0.91 8.07
CA ASN A 232 -14.10 -0.05 9.00
C ASN A 232 -12.60 -0.21 8.72
N TRP A 233 -11.89 -0.94 9.59
CA TRP A 233 -10.45 -1.11 9.46
C TRP A 233 -10.05 -1.86 8.17
N LYS A 234 -10.89 -2.79 7.69
CA LYS A 234 -10.66 -3.55 6.45
C LYS A 234 -10.76 -2.64 5.24
N GLU A 235 -11.80 -1.81 5.15
CA GLU A 235 -12.00 -0.83 4.08
C GLU A 235 -10.88 0.20 4.08
N LYS A 236 -10.52 0.76 5.25
CA LYS A 236 -9.37 1.67 5.36
C LYS A 236 -8.07 1.04 4.90
N PHE A 237 -7.87 -0.24 5.21
CA PHE A 237 -6.71 -0.99 4.76
C PHE A 237 -6.73 -1.21 3.25
N LEU A 238 -7.86 -1.60 2.67
CA LEU A 238 -8.00 -1.80 1.23
C LEU A 238 -7.85 -0.49 0.45
N ASP A 239 -8.43 0.60 0.94
CA ASP A 239 -8.23 1.95 0.39
C ASP A 239 -6.76 2.36 0.44
N ALA A 240 -6.10 2.12 1.58
CA ALA A 240 -4.69 2.43 1.73
C ALA A 240 -3.83 1.62 0.76
N VAL A 241 -4.12 0.33 0.59
CA VAL A 241 -3.40 -0.54 -0.34
C VAL A 241 -3.75 -0.24 -1.81
N GLY A 242 -4.92 0.33 -2.09
CA GLY A 242 -5.29 0.85 -3.40
C GLY A 242 -4.67 2.20 -3.77
N ASP A 243 -3.96 2.86 -2.85
CA ASP A 243 -3.25 4.10 -3.12
C ASP A 243 -1.87 3.81 -3.76
N PRO A 244 -1.56 4.39 -4.95
CA PRO A 244 -0.27 4.21 -5.62
C PRO A 244 0.94 4.61 -4.76
N ASN A 245 0.82 5.66 -3.95
CA ASN A 245 1.89 6.14 -3.08
C ASN A 245 2.15 5.18 -1.93
N ILE A 246 1.09 4.69 -1.29
CA ILE A 246 1.22 3.73 -0.18
C ILE A 246 1.75 2.40 -0.71
N THR A 247 1.26 1.93 -1.85
CA THR A 247 1.78 0.74 -2.52
C THR A 247 3.26 0.87 -2.85
N PHE A 248 3.69 2.02 -3.35
CA PHE A 248 5.10 2.29 -3.62
C PHE A 248 5.96 2.36 -2.35
N ILE A 249 5.45 2.93 -1.26
CA ILE A 249 6.13 2.92 0.05
C ILE A 249 6.29 1.49 0.55
N LEU A 250 5.24 0.66 0.48
CA LEU A 250 5.29 -0.75 0.85
C LEU A 250 6.32 -1.51 -0.01
N LEU A 251 6.35 -1.25 -1.31
CA LEU A 251 7.34 -1.84 -2.22
C LEU A 251 8.77 -1.40 -1.88
N THR A 252 8.96 -0.15 -1.48
CA THR A 252 10.25 0.40 -1.02
C THR A 252 10.71 -0.26 0.27
N ILE A 253 9.84 -0.31 1.29
CA ILE A 253 10.13 -0.97 2.57
C ILE A 253 10.42 -2.45 2.34
N GLY A 254 9.62 -3.10 1.50
CA GLY A 254 9.82 -4.47 1.07
C GLY A 254 11.19 -4.70 0.46
N SER A 255 11.56 -3.84 -0.50
CA SER A 255 12.86 -3.89 -1.19
C SER A 255 14.04 -3.71 -0.21
N ILE A 256 13.97 -2.71 0.67
CA ILE A 256 15.02 -2.46 1.68
C ILE A 256 15.13 -3.63 2.66
N GLY A 257 14.01 -4.11 3.19
CA GLY A 257 13.99 -5.20 4.17
C GLY A 257 14.57 -6.49 3.61
N LEU A 258 14.21 -6.83 2.36
CA LEU A 258 14.78 -7.97 1.64
C LEU A 258 16.28 -7.78 1.40
N THR A 259 16.72 -6.61 0.93
CA THR A 259 18.15 -6.33 0.75
C THR A 259 18.92 -6.52 2.07
N ILE A 260 18.45 -5.97 3.19
CA ILE A 260 19.12 -6.10 4.50
C ILE A 260 19.27 -7.58 4.91
N GLU A 261 18.22 -8.39 4.76
CA GLU A 261 18.28 -9.82 5.13
C GLU A 261 19.26 -10.61 4.25
N PHE A 262 19.36 -10.29 2.95
CA PHE A 262 20.35 -10.93 2.06
C PHE A 262 21.79 -10.52 2.41
N VAL A 263 22.00 -9.28 2.85
CA VAL A 263 23.33 -8.76 3.21
C VAL A 263 23.80 -9.31 4.56
N SER A 264 22.89 -9.43 5.52
CA SER A 264 23.19 -9.92 6.87
C SER A 264 22.17 -10.97 7.28
N PRO A 265 22.34 -12.23 6.81
CA PRO A 265 21.42 -13.31 7.14
C PRO A 265 21.29 -13.51 8.65
N GLY A 266 20.06 -13.62 9.15
CA GLY A 266 19.79 -13.95 10.55
C GLY A 266 19.21 -12.82 11.39
N ILE A 267 19.02 -11.62 10.82
CA ILE A 267 18.29 -10.54 11.51
C ILE A 267 16.79 -10.85 11.61
N LEU A 268 16.23 -11.75 10.78
CA LEU A 268 14.85 -12.29 10.75
C LEU A 268 13.73 -11.25 10.62
N VAL A 269 13.79 -10.16 11.39
CA VAL A 269 12.92 -9.00 11.36
C VAL A 269 12.98 -8.32 9.99
N GLY A 270 14.18 -8.17 9.40
CA GLY A 270 14.35 -7.56 8.08
C GLY A 270 13.67 -8.37 6.97
N GLY A 271 13.94 -9.68 6.93
CA GLY A 271 13.32 -10.59 5.97
C GLY A 271 11.81 -10.70 6.12
N PHE A 272 11.30 -10.81 7.35
CA PHE A 272 9.86 -10.90 7.61
C PHE A 272 9.12 -9.60 7.24
N VAL A 273 9.62 -8.45 7.69
CA VAL A 273 9.04 -7.14 7.36
C VAL A 273 9.13 -6.87 5.86
N GLY A 274 10.26 -7.21 5.25
CA GLY A 274 10.48 -7.10 3.81
C GLY A 274 9.47 -7.92 3.01
N LEU A 275 9.37 -9.21 3.31
CA LEU A 275 8.43 -10.11 2.64
C LEU A 275 6.97 -9.68 2.82
N LEU A 276 6.59 -9.30 4.03
CA LEU A 276 5.22 -8.85 4.32
C LEU A 276 4.90 -7.56 3.57
N ALA A 277 5.78 -6.56 3.62
CA ALA A 277 5.57 -5.29 2.92
C ALA A 277 5.51 -5.49 1.40
N THR A 278 6.37 -6.33 0.83
CA THR A 278 6.30 -6.71 -0.58
C THR A 278 4.99 -7.42 -0.93
N ALA A 279 4.54 -8.38 -0.11
CA ALA A 279 3.27 -9.08 -0.33
C ALA A 279 2.08 -8.10 -0.32
N LEU A 280 2.06 -7.16 0.62
CA LEU A 280 1.04 -6.10 0.68
C LEU A 280 1.09 -5.17 -0.53
N ALA A 281 2.29 -4.80 -1.00
CA ALA A 281 2.43 -4.03 -2.22
C ALA A 281 1.85 -4.79 -3.43
N PHE A 282 2.06 -6.11 -3.52
CA PHE A 282 1.46 -6.94 -4.57
C PHE A 282 -0.08 -6.97 -4.53
N VAL A 283 -0.68 -6.94 -3.35
CA VAL A 283 -2.15 -6.80 -3.22
C VAL A 283 -2.62 -5.46 -3.81
N GLY A 284 -1.93 -4.36 -3.52
CA GLY A 284 -2.26 -3.04 -4.07
C GLY A 284 -2.09 -2.96 -5.58
N MET A 285 -1.00 -3.53 -6.06
CA MET A 285 -0.69 -3.63 -7.48
C MET A 285 -1.72 -4.45 -8.28
N GLY A 286 -2.43 -5.39 -7.64
CA GLY A 286 -3.52 -6.12 -8.29
C GLY A 286 -4.69 -5.22 -8.72
N GLN A 287 -4.85 -4.05 -8.08
CA GLN A 287 -5.93 -3.09 -8.36
C GLN A 287 -5.46 -1.87 -9.17
N LEU A 288 -4.15 -1.73 -9.37
CA LEU A 288 -3.53 -0.58 -10.02
C LEU A 288 -3.06 -0.91 -11.45
N PRO A 289 -3.02 0.08 -12.36
CA PRO A 289 -2.52 -0.11 -13.72
C PRO A 289 -0.99 -0.22 -13.74
N VAL A 290 -0.46 -1.35 -13.29
CA VAL A 290 0.99 -1.55 -13.13
C VAL A 290 1.68 -1.81 -14.46
N ASN A 291 2.77 -1.08 -14.70
CA ASN A 291 3.68 -1.36 -15.80
C ASN A 291 4.65 -2.51 -15.43
N TRP A 292 4.52 -3.66 -16.09
CA TRP A 292 5.39 -4.81 -15.85
C TRP A 292 6.87 -4.55 -16.15
N LEU A 293 7.21 -3.65 -17.08
CA LEU A 293 8.59 -3.24 -17.30
C LEU A 293 9.17 -2.52 -16.08
N ALA A 294 8.37 -1.65 -15.46
CA ALA A 294 8.75 -0.95 -14.24
C ALA A 294 9.01 -1.93 -13.09
N MET A 295 8.20 -2.98 -12.98
CA MET A 295 8.40 -4.06 -12.01
C MET A 295 9.76 -4.75 -12.20
N VAL A 296 10.10 -5.09 -13.44
CA VAL A 296 11.40 -5.69 -13.77
C VAL A 296 12.55 -4.77 -13.37
N LEU A 297 12.42 -3.46 -13.58
CA LEU A 297 13.43 -2.48 -13.15
C LEU A 297 13.58 -2.42 -11.62
N ILE A 298 12.49 -2.49 -10.86
CA ILE A 298 12.55 -2.51 -9.38
C ILE A 298 13.21 -3.80 -8.88
N VAL A 299 12.87 -4.95 -9.46
CA VAL A 299 13.54 -6.22 -9.13
C VAL A 299 15.03 -6.17 -9.48
N ALA A 300 15.38 -5.61 -10.65
CA ALA A 300 16.78 -5.41 -11.03
C ALA A 300 17.53 -4.49 -10.05
N ALA A 301 16.86 -3.46 -9.51
CA ALA A 301 17.44 -2.60 -8.48
C ALA A 301 17.79 -3.36 -7.21
N VAL A 302 16.88 -4.21 -6.71
CA VAL A 302 17.13 -5.07 -5.55
C VAL A 302 18.31 -6.00 -5.79
N VAL A 303 18.38 -6.63 -6.97
CA VAL A 303 19.50 -7.50 -7.35
C VAL A 303 20.82 -6.73 -7.37
N PHE A 304 20.86 -5.54 -7.96
CA PHE A 304 22.06 -4.70 -7.97
C PHE A 304 22.48 -4.25 -6.57
N PHE A 305 21.54 -3.92 -5.68
CA PHE A 305 21.87 -3.60 -4.29
C PHE A 305 22.48 -4.79 -3.55
N VAL A 306 21.98 -6.01 -3.77
CA VAL A 306 22.59 -7.22 -3.21
C VAL A 306 23.95 -7.52 -3.82
N LEU A 307 24.15 -7.31 -5.13
CA LEU A 307 25.45 -7.51 -5.77
C LEU A 307 26.52 -6.53 -5.29
N GLU A 308 26.14 -5.27 -5.00
CA GLU A 308 27.07 -4.27 -4.45
C GLU A 308 27.69 -4.74 -3.12
N THR A 309 26.95 -5.47 -2.29
CA THR A 309 27.45 -5.91 -0.98
C THR A 309 28.34 -7.14 -1.03
N GLN A 310 28.25 -7.95 -2.09
CA GLN A 310 29.01 -9.21 -2.21
C GLN A 310 30.42 -9.01 -2.80
N GLY A 311 30.66 -7.88 -3.45
CA GLY A 311 31.97 -7.54 -4.03
C GLY A 311 32.57 -6.30 -3.39
N ALA A 312 33.84 -6.03 -3.69
CA ALA A 312 34.45 -4.72 -3.46
C ALA A 312 33.91 -3.70 -4.48
N GLY A 313 32.59 -3.49 -4.48
CA GLY A 313 31.92 -2.58 -5.39
C GLY A 313 32.50 -1.18 -5.29
N LEU A 314 32.89 -0.60 -6.42
CA LEU A 314 33.28 0.81 -6.53
C LEU A 314 32.06 1.74 -6.44
N GLY A 315 30.87 1.25 -6.05
CA GLY A 315 29.59 1.95 -6.11
C GLY A 315 28.84 1.78 -7.44
N PHE A 316 29.33 0.97 -8.38
CA PHE A 316 28.72 0.85 -9.71
C PHE A 316 27.34 0.19 -9.65
N PHE A 317 27.18 -0.90 -8.88
CA PHE A 317 25.87 -1.54 -8.73
C PHE A 317 24.94 -0.70 -7.86
N ALA A 318 25.45 0.04 -6.88
CA ALA A 318 24.65 1.02 -6.13
C ALA A 318 24.05 2.11 -7.04
N ILE A 319 24.85 2.69 -7.94
CA ILE A 319 24.37 3.70 -8.90
C ILE A 319 23.38 3.07 -9.88
N GLY A 320 23.73 1.92 -10.48
CA GLY A 320 22.84 1.21 -11.40
C GLY A 320 21.51 0.84 -10.75
N GLY A 321 21.54 0.33 -9.51
CA GLY A 321 20.35 -0.03 -8.75
C GLY A 321 19.49 1.19 -8.42
N THR A 322 20.11 2.32 -8.06
CA THR A 322 19.38 3.57 -7.80
C THR A 322 18.69 4.09 -9.07
N ILE A 323 19.37 4.03 -10.22
CA ILE A 323 18.78 4.42 -11.51
C ILE A 323 17.63 3.49 -11.88
N CYS A 324 17.81 2.18 -11.77
CA CYS A 324 16.75 1.19 -12.01
C CYS A 324 15.56 1.42 -11.08
N PHE A 325 15.78 1.71 -9.79
CA PHE A 325 14.73 1.99 -8.84
C PHE A 325 13.98 3.28 -9.16
N ALA A 326 14.70 4.36 -9.51
CA ALA A 326 14.11 5.64 -9.87
C ALA A 326 13.28 5.54 -11.15
N LEU A 327 13.80 4.89 -12.19
CA LEU A 327 13.08 4.64 -13.44
C LEU A 327 11.91 3.68 -13.22
N GLY A 328 12.08 2.64 -12.39
CA GLY A 328 11.02 1.73 -12.00
C GLY A 328 9.88 2.46 -11.30
N GLY A 329 10.17 3.24 -10.25
CA GLY A 329 9.16 4.04 -9.55
C GLY A 329 8.46 5.05 -10.47
N PHE A 330 9.22 5.75 -11.33
CA PHE A 330 8.68 6.70 -12.30
C PHE A 330 7.71 6.04 -13.30
N LEU A 331 8.03 4.82 -13.76
CA LEU A 331 7.24 4.10 -14.76
C LEU A 331 6.13 3.23 -14.17
N LEU A 332 6.08 3.06 -12.84
CA LEU A 332 5.29 2.03 -12.17
C LEU A 332 3.79 2.10 -12.49
N TYR A 333 3.22 3.32 -12.53
CA TYR A 333 1.80 3.55 -12.75
C TYR A 333 1.50 4.37 -14.01
N GLY A 334 2.24 4.13 -15.11
CA GLY A 334 1.76 4.48 -16.46
C GLY A 334 1.85 5.95 -16.91
N GLY A 335 2.70 6.78 -16.30
CA GLY A 335 2.77 8.23 -16.61
C GLY A 335 3.53 8.66 -17.88
N TRP A 336 3.39 7.96 -19.02
CA TRP A 336 4.02 8.32 -20.31
C TRP A 336 3.22 9.32 -21.17
N GLY A 337 1.95 9.56 -20.84
CA GLY A 337 1.07 10.47 -21.59
C GLY A 337 1.42 11.95 -21.38
N ASN A 338 1.39 12.73 -22.47
CA ASN A 338 1.49 14.20 -22.44
C ASN A 338 0.18 14.89 -22.01
N ASN A 339 -0.87 14.13 -21.68
CA ASN A 339 -2.15 14.67 -21.26
C ASN A 339 -2.22 14.82 -19.73
N PRO A 340 -2.46 16.04 -19.21
CA PRO A 340 -2.62 16.29 -17.78
C PRO A 340 -3.73 15.46 -17.12
N ILE A 341 -4.76 15.10 -17.89
CA ILE A 341 -5.95 14.35 -17.42
C ILE A 341 -5.59 12.87 -17.15
N GLU A 342 -4.67 12.29 -17.91
CA GLU A 342 -4.26 10.87 -17.82
C GLU A 342 -3.39 10.61 -16.58
N ARG A 343 -2.76 11.65 -16.02
CA ARG A 343 -1.84 11.53 -14.87
C ARG A 343 -2.53 11.52 -13.51
N ASP A 344 -3.74 12.03 -13.36
CA ASP A 344 -4.26 12.36 -12.02
C ASP A 344 -4.94 11.21 -11.26
N LEU A 345 -5.37 10.14 -11.94
CA LEU A 345 -6.16 9.07 -11.30
C LEU A 345 -5.33 8.09 -10.46
N PHE A 346 -4.15 7.70 -10.96
CA PHE A 346 -3.32 6.65 -10.35
C PHE A 346 -1.82 7.01 -10.38
N SER A 347 -1.46 8.29 -10.27
CA SER A 347 -0.03 8.67 -10.30
C SER A 347 0.69 8.50 -8.96
N LEU A 348 1.97 8.18 -9.09
CA LEU A 348 2.93 8.32 -8.00
C LEU A 348 3.31 9.80 -7.83
N SER A 349 3.29 10.30 -6.60
CA SER A 349 3.79 11.63 -6.27
C SER A 349 5.28 11.74 -6.61
N MET A 350 5.63 12.68 -7.49
CA MET A 350 7.03 12.91 -7.88
C MET A 350 7.89 13.37 -6.69
N TRP A 351 7.28 14.06 -5.72
CA TRP A 351 7.95 14.43 -4.47
C TRP A 351 8.28 13.22 -3.61
N LEU A 352 7.35 12.27 -3.50
CA LEU A 352 7.57 11.00 -2.80
C LEU A 352 8.68 10.21 -3.47
N LEU A 353 8.64 10.07 -4.80
CA LEU A 353 9.68 9.39 -5.56
C LEU A 353 11.06 10.01 -5.32
N GLY A 354 11.17 11.34 -5.45
CA GLY A 354 12.41 12.07 -5.21
C GLY A 354 12.94 11.87 -3.78
N LEU A 355 12.07 11.97 -2.78
CA LEU A 355 12.42 11.75 -1.37
C LEU A 355 12.93 10.33 -1.14
N VAL A 356 12.22 9.31 -1.64
CA VAL A 356 12.60 7.91 -1.49
C VAL A 356 13.94 7.63 -2.15
N VAL A 357 14.17 8.13 -3.37
CA VAL A 357 15.44 7.98 -4.08
C VAL A 357 16.59 8.63 -3.31
N ILE A 358 16.38 9.81 -2.72
CA ILE A 358 17.39 10.48 -1.88
C ILE A 358 17.70 9.64 -0.63
N ILE A 359 16.68 9.16 0.07
CA ILE A 359 16.86 8.33 1.27
C ILE A 359 17.60 7.03 0.94
N LEU A 360 17.17 6.32 -0.11
CA LEU A 360 17.82 5.09 -0.56
C LEU A 360 19.29 5.34 -0.93
N SER A 361 19.57 6.40 -1.69
CA SER A 361 20.93 6.77 -2.08
C SER A 361 21.80 7.07 -0.85
N GLY A 362 21.25 7.81 0.13
CA GLY A 362 21.92 8.12 1.39
C GLY A 362 22.20 6.88 2.24
N LEU A 363 21.24 5.96 2.34
CA LEU A 363 21.38 4.69 3.06
C LEU A 363 22.46 3.80 2.43
N LEU A 364 22.48 3.70 1.10
CA LEU A 364 23.49 2.93 0.37
C LEU A 364 24.88 3.55 0.54
N LEU A 365 24.99 4.88 0.45
CA LEU A 365 26.26 5.57 0.69
C LEU A 365 26.77 5.31 2.12
N PHE A 366 25.89 5.40 3.12
CA PHE A 366 26.23 5.09 4.50
C PHE A 366 26.72 3.64 4.67
N LEU A 367 26.03 2.67 4.07
CA LEU A 367 26.39 1.25 4.13
C LEU A 367 27.77 1.01 3.50
N VAL A 368 28.02 1.58 2.33
CA VAL A 368 29.34 1.48 1.65
C VAL A 368 30.44 2.10 2.50
N LEU A 369 30.21 3.27 3.11
CA LEU A 369 31.19 3.92 3.99
C LEU A 369 31.46 3.10 5.26
N ALA A 370 30.42 2.52 5.88
CA ALA A 370 30.55 1.68 7.07
C ALA A 370 31.31 0.37 6.78
N LEU A 371 31.03 -0.26 5.63
CA LEU A 371 31.77 -1.45 5.19
C LEU A 371 33.23 -1.12 4.88
N ARG A 372 33.51 0.01 4.22
CA ARG A 372 34.88 0.48 3.97
C ARG A 372 35.65 0.77 5.24
N ASP A 373 35.03 1.40 6.23
CA ASP A 373 35.64 1.64 7.55
C ASP A 373 35.92 0.33 8.29
N THR A 374 35.03 -0.65 8.19
CA THR A 374 35.24 -1.98 8.79
C THR A 374 36.38 -2.74 8.11
N MET A 375 36.45 -2.70 6.77
CA MET A 375 37.54 -3.32 6.01
C MET A 375 38.88 -2.61 6.21
N SER A 376 38.89 -1.28 6.33
CA SER A 376 40.12 -0.50 6.53
C SER A 376 40.69 -0.63 7.94
N ARG A 377 39.84 -0.88 8.94
CA ARG A 377 40.26 -1.16 10.32
C ARG A 377 40.84 -2.56 10.51
N GLY A 378 40.63 -3.45 9.53
CA GLY A 378 40.99 -4.87 9.64
C GLY A 378 40.23 -5.58 10.77
N SER A 379 40.21 -6.91 10.71
CA SER A 379 40.39 -7.76 11.90
C SER A 379 40.78 -7.02 13.19
N PRO A 380 39.95 -6.71 14.22
CA PRO A 380 40.49 -6.44 15.55
C PRO A 380 40.89 -7.80 16.14
N SER A 381 41.83 -8.46 15.48
CA SER A 381 42.53 -9.56 16.06
C SER A 381 43.46 -8.94 17.07
N ASN A 382 43.42 -9.46 18.29
CA ASN A 382 44.39 -9.19 19.34
C ASN A 382 45.83 -9.63 18.95
N TYR A 383 46.24 -9.61 17.67
CA TYR A 383 47.54 -10.10 17.21
C TYR A 383 48.70 -9.37 17.87
N ALA A 384 48.56 -8.06 18.12
CA ALA A 384 49.57 -7.29 18.85
C ALA A 384 49.69 -7.69 20.33
N THR A 385 48.65 -8.29 20.91
CA THR A 385 48.63 -8.78 22.30
C THR A 385 49.04 -10.25 22.42
N ILE A 386 48.94 -11.02 21.34
CA ILE A 386 49.29 -12.45 21.31
C ILE A 386 50.81 -12.66 21.28
N ILE A 387 51.56 -11.79 20.58
CA ILE A 387 53.03 -11.85 20.54
C ILE A 387 53.59 -11.50 21.93
N GLY A 388 54.37 -12.42 22.51
CA GLY A 388 54.90 -12.34 23.87
C GLY A 388 54.00 -12.92 24.97
N SER A 389 52.78 -13.36 24.64
CA SER A 389 51.90 -14.06 25.58
C SER A 389 52.29 -15.52 25.78
N GLU A 390 51.75 -16.16 26.81
CA GLU A 390 51.96 -17.58 27.12
C GLU A 390 50.79 -18.43 26.63
N GLY A 391 51.12 -19.57 26.03
CA GLY A 391 50.17 -20.58 25.61
C GLY A 391 50.49 -21.95 26.19
N ILE A 392 49.50 -22.84 26.25
CA ILE A 392 49.69 -24.23 26.70
C ILE A 392 49.57 -25.17 25.51
N VAL A 393 50.54 -26.05 25.32
CA VAL A 393 50.50 -27.08 24.27
C VAL A 393 49.35 -28.05 24.54
N ARG A 394 48.50 -28.26 23.53
CA ARG A 394 47.37 -29.21 23.54
C ARG A 394 47.63 -30.41 22.63
N VAL A 395 48.38 -30.21 21.56
CA VAL A 395 48.91 -31.29 20.72
C VAL A 395 50.40 -31.04 20.60
N ALA A 396 51.20 -32.07 20.89
CA ALA A 396 52.66 -31.99 20.89
C ALA A 396 53.19 -31.35 19.60
N LEU A 397 54.22 -30.51 19.73
CA LEU A 397 54.82 -29.77 18.62
C LEU A 397 56.04 -30.53 18.10
N ASP A 398 55.90 -31.19 16.93
CA ASP A 398 57.00 -31.83 16.20
C ASP A 398 56.80 -31.76 14.67
N PRO A 399 57.25 -30.70 13.99
CA PRO A 399 57.52 -29.35 14.48
C PRO A 399 56.23 -28.53 14.65
N THR A 400 55.10 -29.02 14.14
CA THR A 400 53.79 -28.33 14.15
C THR A 400 52.80 -29.07 15.05
N GLY A 401 52.00 -28.32 15.78
CA GLY A 401 51.04 -28.81 16.78
C GLY A 401 49.99 -27.76 17.09
N THR A 402 49.32 -27.88 18.23
CA THR A 402 48.25 -26.95 18.62
C THR A 402 48.51 -26.42 20.02
N VAL A 403 48.38 -25.10 20.17
CA VAL A 403 48.58 -24.38 21.43
C VAL A 403 47.30 -23.61 21.79
N LEU A 404 46.96 -23.60 23.07
CA LEU A 404 45.87 -22.79 23.60
C LEU A 404 46.44 -21.47 24.14
N VAL A 405 46.05 -20.34 23.54
CA VAL A 405 46.44 -19.00 23.97
C VAL A 405 45.19 -18.27 24.47
N GLY A 406 45.16 -17.95 25.76
CA GLY A 406 43.94 -17.46 26.42
C GLY A 406 42.83 -18.52 26.36
N SER A 407 41.80 -18.26 25.54
CA SER A 407 40.67 -19.16 25.29
C SER A 407 40.58 -19.69 23.85
N GLU A 408 41.62 -19.48 23.03
CA GLU A 408 41.61 -19.81 21.60
C GLU A 408 42.69 -20.86 21.26
N LEU A 409 42.35 -21.83 20.40
CA LEU A 409 43.28 -22.84 19.90
C LEU A 409 43.93 -22.35 18.60
N TRP A 410 45.25 -22.43 18.55
CA TRP A 410 46.05 -21.97 17.44
C TRP A 410 46.97 -23.08 16.94
N THR A 411 47.12 -23.18 15.62
CA THR A 411 48.19 -23.99 15.02
C THR A 411 49.51 -23.27 15.26
N ALA A 412 50.48 -23.98 15.83
CA ALA A 412 51.80 -23.43 16.13
C ALA A 412 52.91 -24.33 15.62
N THR A 413 54.03 -23.71 15.30
CA THR A 413 55.27 -24.38 14.89
C THR A 413 56.40 -23.98 15.82
N SER A 414 57.17 -24.97 16.30
CA SER A 414 58.31 -24.75 17.19
C SER A 414 59.51 -24.17 16.41
N GLU A 415 60.13 -23.11 16.91
CA GLU A 415 61.33 -22.49 16.31
C GLU A 415 62.57 -23.40 16.38
N HIS A 416 62.60 -24.34 17.33
CA HIS A 416 63.66 -25.31 17.49
C HIS A 416 63.11 -26.73 17.31
N PRO A 417 63.85 -27.64 16.66
CA PRO A 417 63.49 -29.05 16.55
C PRO A 417 63.67 -29.72 17.93
N SER A 418 62.71 -29.46 18.79
CA SER A 418 62.59 -29.99 20.14
C SER A 418 61.12 -30.39 20.29
N ASP A 419 60.90 -31.67 20.61
CA ASP A 419 59.57 -32.23 20.87
C ASP A 419 58.97 -31.56 22.12
N ILE A 420 58.14 -30.53 21.92
CA ILE A 420 57.43 -29.86 23.02
C ILE A 420 56.14 -30.65 23.27
N GLN A 421 56.15 -31.45 24.33
CA GLN A 421 55.02 -32.30 24.68
C GLN A 421 53.79 -31.52 25.15
N GLU A 422 52.64 -32.19 25.07
CA GLU A 422 51.36 -31.68 25.56
C GLU A 422 51.46 -31.24 27.04
N GLY A 423 50.81 -30.13 27.37
CA GLY A 423 50.76 -29.55 28.72
C GLY A 423 51.89 -28.58 29.05
N LYS A 424 52.94 -28.47 28.22
CA LYS A 424 54.00 -27.48 28.42
C LYS A 424 53.56 -26.06 28.08
N VAL A 425 54.21 -25.08 28.71
CA VAL A 425 53.99 -23.66 28.46
C VAL A 425 54.98 -23.16 27.40
N VAL A 426 54.45 -22.47 26.38
CA VAL A 426 55.22 -21.88 25.29
C VAL A 426 54.98 -20.38 25.22
N VAL A 427 55.97 -19.63 24.73
CA VAL A 427 55.85 -18.20 24.45
C VAL A 427 55.69 -18.00 22.95
N ILE A 428 54.75 -17.14 22.57
CA ILE A 428 54.51 -16.81 21.16
C ILE A 428 55.53 -15.77 20.72
N ASN A 429 56.39 -16.12 19.77
CA ASN A 429 57.47 -15.26 19.27
C ASN A 429 57.01 -14.43 18.07
N SER A 430 56.23 -15.03 17.17
CA SER A 430 55.71 -14.33 16.00
C SER A 430 54.44 -15.01 15.44
N TYR A 431 53.77 -14.30 14.55
CA TYR A 431 52.59 -14.76 13.83
C TYR A 431 52.79 -14.43 12.35
N ASP A 432 52.66 -15.44 11.48
CA ASP A 432 52.90 -15.28 10.03
C ASP A 432 51.61 -15.03 9.22
N GLY A 433 50.46 -14.92 9.89
CA GLY A 433 49.14 -14.76 9.27
C GLY A 433 48.31 -16.04 9.24
N VAL A 434 48.91 -17.21 9.51
CA VAL A 434 48.22 -18.53 9.49
C VAL A 434 48.62 -19.41 10.68
N GLN A 435 49.86 -19.31 11.15
CA GLN A 435 50.42 -20.10 12.25
C GLN A 435 51.20 -19.22 13.24
N LEU A 436 51.27 -19.68 14.50
CA LEU A 436 52.12 -19.07 15.52
C LEU A 436 53.51 -19.72 15.51
N LEU A 437 54.55 -18.92 15.60
CA LEU A 437 55.89 -19.41 15.93
C LEU A 437 56.08 -19.34 17.44
N VAL A 438 56.42 -20.47 18.05
CA VAL A 438 56.49 -20.61 19.51
C VAL A 438 57.82 -21.18 19.97
N SER A 439 58.22 -20.82 21.19
CA SER A 439 59.40 -21.39 21.87
C SER A 439 59.03 -21.88 23.27
N GLU A 440 59.68 -22.95 23.74
CA GLU A 440 59.46 -23.47 25.09
C GLU A 440 59.93 -22.44 26.14
N LYS A 441 59.09 -22.14 27.13
CA LYS A 441 59.42 -21.22 28.22
C LYS A 441 60.45 -21.87 29.14
N THR A 442 61.73 -21.48 29.01
CA THR A 442 62.79 -21.91 29.92
C THR A 442 62.71 -21.09 31.22
N GLU A 443 62.54 -21.73 32.38
CA GLU A 443 62.66 -21.04 33.67
C GLU A 443 64.08 -20.49 33.81
N LYS A 444 64.21 -19.15 33.85
CA LYS A 444 65.43 -18.51 34.33
C LYS A 444 65.51 -18.76 35.84
N THR A 445 66.41 -19.66 36.25
CA THR A 445 66.86 -19.82 37.64
C THR A 445 67.43 -18.54 38.23
#